data_AF-F1VZE6-F1
#
_entry.id   AF-F1VZE6-F1
#
_cell.length_a   1.000
_cell.length_b   1.000
_cell.length_c   1.000
_cell.angle_alpha   90.00
_cell.angle_beta   90.00
_cell.angle_gamma   90.00
#
_symmetry.space_group_name_H-M   'P 1'
#
loop_
_entity.id
_entity.type
_entity.pdbx_description
1 polymer ?
#
loop_
_entity_poly.entity_id
_entity_poly.type
_entity_poly.pdbx_seq_one_letter_code
_entity_poly.pdbx_strand_id
1 'polypeptide(L)'
;MPFINKHGACIDRLAKAWRNRDHQLIQINKETMNLISLKFAAVIAALLFSGAASAQYVWLDAKGGKQFSDQPPPASVPRKNILKEPSSEPRADTDSTTAAKPAATSATAPLSTAERNADFRQRRMEQADKDKKAADEKAAAADKMANCARARAYQRSLEDGMRIASTDKNGERITMNDDQREVEIRNTRKVVSDCR
;
A
#
# COMPACT_ATOMS: atom_id res chain seq x y z
N MET A 1 4.02 -47.10 55.53
CA MET A 1 3.73 -45.84 54.81
C MET A 1 4.55 -45.78 53.52
N PRO A 2 3.92 -45.89 52.34
CA PRO A 2 4.46 -45.23 51.14
C PRO A 2 3.32 -44.81 50.17
N PHE A 3 2.78 -43.59 50.30
CA PHE A 3 1.76 -43.09 49.35
C PHE A 3 2.07 -41.72 48.73
N ILE A 4 3.20 -41.08 49.08
CA ILE A 4 3.49 -39.69 48.68
C ILE A 4 4.31 -39.58 47.38
N ASN A 5 4.97 -40.65 46.92
CA ASN A 5 6.02 -40.53 45.89
C ASN A 5 5.54 -40.63 44.42
N LYS A 6 4.25 -40.91 44.16
CA LYS A 6 3.73 -41.08 42.77
C LYS A 6 3.27 -39.77 42.12
N HIS A 7 2.87 -38.78 42.91
CA HIS A 7 2.34 -37.52 42.37
C HIS A 7 3.42 -36.59 41.82
N GLY A 8 4.60 -36.52 42.45
CA GLY A 8 5.71 -35.69 41.98
C GLY A 8 6.23 -36.11 40.59
N ALA A 9 6.39 -37.41 40.37
CA ALA A 9 6.88 -37.96 39.10
C ALA A 9 5.92 -37.70 37.91
N CYS A 10 4.62 -37.48 38.16
CA CYS A 10 3.67 -37.12 37.12
C CYS A 10 3.83 -35.66 36.70
N ILE A 11 3.97 -34.76 37.68
CA ILE A 11 4.12 -33.31 37.45
C ILE A 11 5.42 -33.01 36.70
N ASP A 12 6.52 -33.67 37.07
CA ASP A 12 7.82 -33.46 36.41
C ASP A 12 7.83 -33.93 34.95
N ARG A 13 7.11 -35.02 34.64
CA ARG A 13 6.97 -35.50 33.24
C ARG A 13 6.16 -34.52 32.41
N LEU A 14 5.08 -33.97 32.96
CA LEU A 14 4.26 -32.97 32.27
C LEU A 14 5.03 -31.67 32.03
N ALA A 15 5.76 -31.18 33.04
CA ALA A 15 6.59 -29.98 32.91
C ALA A 15 7.73 -30.17 31.89
N LYS A 16 8.36 -31.35 31.86
CA LYS A 16 9.38 -31.69 30.86
C LYS A 16 8.79 -31.81 29.45
N ALA A 17 7.61 -32.42 29.31
CA ALA A 17 6.92 -32.51 28.02
C ALA A 17 6.50 -31.14 27.48
N TRP A 18 6.08 -30.23 28.36
CA TRP A 18 5.72 -28.86 28.00
C TRP A 18 6.93 -28.06 27.51
N ARG A 19 8.03 -28.04 28.28
CA ARG A 19 9.29 -27.40 27.85
C ARG A 19 9.82 -27.95 26.52
N ASN A 20 9.74 -29.26 26.31
CA ASN A 20 10.21 -29.86 25.07
C ASN A 20 9.35 -29.43 23.87
N ARG A 21 8.04 -29.27 24.07
CA ARG A 21 7.12 -28.80 23.02
C ARG A 21 7.41 -27.34 22.64
N ASP A 22 7.68 -26.48 23.62
CA ASP A 22 7.99 -25.07 23.36
C ASP A 22 9.31 -24.91 22.59
N HIS A 23 10.34 -25.67 22.96
CA HIS A 23 11.61 -25.67 22.22
C HIS A 23 11.44 -26.12 20.76
N GLN A 24 10.58 -27.12 20.51
CA GLN A 24 10.28 -27.57 19.15
C GLN A 24 9.56 -26.48 18.34
N LEU A 25 8.58 -25.80 18.92
CA LEU A 25 7.86 -24.71 18.24
C LEU A 25 8.77 -23.52 17.91
N ILE A 26 9.69 -23.17 18.81
CA ILE A 26 10.66 -22.09 18.59
C ILE A 26 11.63 -22.44 17.45
N GLN A 27 12.10 -23.70 17.39
CA GLN A 27 12.96 -24.18 16.30
C GLN A 27 12.26 -24.12 14.94
N ILE A 28 11.01 -24.61 14.87
CA ILE A 28 10.19 -24.59 13.65
C ILE A 28 9.94 -23.14 13.18
N ASN A 29 9.64 -22.21 14.09
CA ASN A 29 9.45 -20.81 13.74
C ASN A 29 10.74 -20.14 13.23
N LYS A 30 11.91 -20.53 13.77
CA LYS A 30 13.20 -20.01 13.32
C LYS A 30 13.56 -20.50 11.92
N GLU A 31 13.34 -21.78 11.62
CA GLU A 31 13.63 -22.35 10.30
C GLU A 31 12.67 -21.81 9.23
N THR A 32 11.38 -21.71 9.54
CA THR A 32 10.38 -21.13 8.61
C THR A 32 10.67 -19.65 8.33
N MET A 33 11.05 -18.86 9.34
CA MET A 33 11.40 -17.45 9.16
C MET A 33 12.69 -17.26 8.35
N ASN A 34 13.70 -18.12 8.53
CA ASN A 34 14.92 -18.10 7.72
C ASN A 34 14.62 -18.47 6.24
N LEU A 35 13.82 -19.51 6.01
CA LEU A 35 13.42 -19.92 4.65
C LEU A 35 12.60 -18.83 3.94
N ILE A 36 11.70 -18.15 4.65
CA ILE A 36 10.94 -17.02 4.10
C ILE A 36 11.88 -15.85 3.77
N SER A 37 12.79 -15.49 4.68
CA SER A 37 13.74 -14.39 4.49
C SER A 37 14.67 -14.61 3.29
N LEU A 38 15.19 -15.85 3.12
CA LEU A 38 16.02 -16.23 1.97
C LEU A 38 15.26 -16.13 0.64
N LYS A 39 13.99 -16.56 0.60
CA LYS A 39 13.16 -16.45 -0.60
C LYS A 39 12.85 -14.99 -0.96
N PHE A 40 12.52 -14.16 0.03
CA PHE A 40 12.30 -12.73 -0.20
C PHE A 40 13.57 -12.02 -0.70
N ALA A 41 14.73 -12.33 -0.12
CA ALA A 41 16.00 -11.78 -0.58
C ALA A 41 16.31 -12.18 -2.03
N ALA A 42 16.04 -13.43 -2.42
CA ALA A 42 16.23 -13.90 -3.80
C ALA A 42 15.30 -13.18 -4.80
N VAL A 43 14.03 -12.94 -4.43
CA VAL A 43 13.08 -12.19 -5.27
C VAL A 43 13.53 -10.73 -5.44
N ILE A 44 13.98 -10.09 -4.36
CA ILE A 44 14.49 -8.71 -4.42
C ILE A 44 15.75 -8.64 -5.30
N ALA A 45 16.67 -9.59 -5.18
CA ALA A 45 17.87 -9.66 -6.02
C ALA A 45 17.53 -9.85 -7.51
N ALA A 46 16.52 -10.68 -7.83
CA ALA A 46 16.07 -10.86 -9.21
C ALA A 46 15.44 -9.59 -9.81
N LEU A 47 14.70 -8.82 -9.01
CA LEU A 47 14.08 -7.56 -9.45
C LEU A 47 15.11 -6.46 -9.74
N LEU A 48 16.24 -6.45 -9.03
CA LEU A 48 17.32 -5.47 -9.24
C LEU A 48 18.10 -5.68 -10.56
N PHE A 49 18.01 -6.86 -11.19
CA PHE A 49 18.74 -7.17 -12.43
C PHE A 49 17.99 -6.78 -13.72
N SER A 50 16.71 -6.36 -13.63
CA SER A 50 15.90 -6.00 -14.82
C SER A 50 16.12 -4.57 -15.34
N GLY A 51 17.19 -3.89 -14.92
CA GLY A 51 17.40 -2.46 -15.15
C GLY A 51 18.51 -2.11 -16.14
N ALA A 52 18.43 -2.54 -17.40
CA ALA A 52 19.30 -2.04 -18.47
C ALA A 52 18.55 -1.92 -19.81
N ALA A 53 17.53 -1.05 -19.88
CA ALA A 53 16.96 -0.60 -21.15
C ALA A 53 17.61 0.75 -21.53
N SER A 54 18.82 0.69 -22.06
CA SER A 54 19.54 1.85 -22.59
C SER A 54 19.44 1.87 -24.12
N ALA A 55 19.07 3.03 -24.66
CA ALA A 55 19.14 3.42 -26.08
C ALA A 55 17.88 3.28 -26.97
N GLN A 56 16.72 3.73 -26.49
CA GLN A 56 15.53 3.87 -27.34
C GLN A 56 15.48 5.25 -28.03
N TYR A 57 15.43 5.27 -29.35
CA TYR A 57 15.10 6.44 -30.15
C TYR A 57 13.61 6.74 -30.06
N VAL A 58 13.27 8.03 -29.99
CA VAL A 58 11.88 8.50 -30.03
C VAL A 58 11.76 9.55 -31.10
N TRP A 59 10.88 9.34 -32.09
CA TRP A 59 10.59 10.34 -33.11
C TRP A 59 9.10 10.41 -33.46
N LEU A 60 8.68 11.49 -34.12
CA LEU A 60 7.32 11.67 -34.62
C LEU A 60 7.20 11.17 -36.06
N ASP A 61 6.20 10.34 -36.34
CA ASP A 61 5.84 9.92 -37.69
C ASP A 61 5.12 11.04 -38.49
N ALA A 62 4.83 10.78 -39.77
CA ALA A 62 4.16 11.74 -40.65
C ALA A 62 2.74 12.12 -40.19
N LYS A 63 2.13 11.34 -39.30
CA LYS A 63 0.79 11.56 -38.73
C LYS A 63 0.86 12.18 -37.32
N GLY A 64 2.07 12.48 -36.82
CA GLY A 64 2.28 13.07 -35.49
C GLY A 64 2.28 12.05 -34.33
N GLY A 65 2.29 10.75 -34.63
CA GLY A 65 2.40 9.68 -33.63
C GLY A 65 3.84 9.53 -33.14
N LYS A 66 4.04 9.26 -31.84
CA LYS A 66 5.36 8.96 -31.27
C LYS A 66 5.73 7.51 -31.59
N GLN A 67 6.84 7.32 -32.27
CA GLN A 67 7.43 6.02 -32.59
C GLN A 67 8.64 5.78 -31.68
N PHE A 68 8.75 4.55 -31.16
CA PHE A 68 9.82 4.11 -30.27
C PHE A 68 10.60 2.99 -30.97
N SER A 69 11.91 3.15 -31.14
CA SER A 69 12.73 2.19 -31.88
C SER A 69 14.14 2.16 -31.31
N ASP A 70 14.76 0.98 -31.23
CA ASP A 70 16.17 0.84 -30.84
C ASP A 70 17.13 1.08 -32.03
N GLN A 71 16.58 1.26 -33.24
CA GLN A 71 17.32 1.58 -34.46
C GLN A 71 17.20 3.08 -34.76
N PRO A 72 18.24 3.70 -35.36
CA PRO A 72 18.23 5.11 -35.71
C PRO A 72 17.09 5.44 -36.68
N PRO A 73 16.50 6.65 -36.60
CA PRO A 73 15.43 7.07 -37.50
C PRO A 73 15.92 7.05 -38.96
N PRO A 74 15.08 6.59 -39.92
CA PRO A 74 15.41 6.66 -41.34
C PRO A 74 15.54 8.12 -41.79
N ALA A 75 16.37 8.38 -42.80
CA ALA A 75 16.65 9.74 -43.31
C ALA A 75 15.42 10.51 -43.82
N SER A 76 14.27 9.84 -43.99
CA SER A 76 12.99 10.46 -44.31
C SER A 76 12.35 11.22 -43.13
N VAL A 77 12.81 11.01 -41.88
CA VAL A 77 12.29 11.70 -40.69
C VAL A 77 13.06 13.00 -40.51
N PRO A 78 12.41 14.18 -40.58
CA PRO A 78 13.06 15.46 -40.36
C PRO A 78 13.69 15.53 -38.96
N ARG A 79 14.90 16.10 -38.83
CA ARG A 79 15.61 16.18 -37.53
C ARG A 79 14.78 16.84 -36.41
N LYS A 80 13.91 17.80 -36.76
CA LYS A 80 12.96 18.45 -35.82
C LYS A 80 11.94 17.51 -35.17
N ASN A 81 11.74 16.32 -35.74
CA ASN A 81 10.80 15.31 -35.26
C ASN A 81 11.49 14.25 -34.38
N ILE A 82 12.80 14.32 -34.16
CA ILE A 82 13.55 13.39 -33.31
C ILE A 82 13.56 13.97 -31.88
N LEU A 83 12.90 13.28 -30.96
CA LEU A 83 12.71 13.72 -29.56
C LEU A 83 13.78 13.14 -28.61
N LYS A 84 14.35 11.98 -28.93
CA LYS A 84 15.36 11.31 -28.11
C LYS A 84 16.33 10.52 -28.98
N GLU A 85 17.63 10.74 -28.78
CA GLU A 85 18.72 9.98 -29.37
C GLU A 85 19.71 9.53 -28.28
N PRO A 86 20.31 8.34 -28.40
CA PRO A 86 21.16 7.74 -27.36
C PRO A 86 22.63 8.21 -27.37
N SER A 87 23.03 9.08 -28.29
CA SER A 87 24.38 9.67 -28.34
C SER A 87 24.29 11.18 -28.30
N SER A 88 24.53 11.75 -27.13
CA SER A 88 24.56 13.18 -26.88
C SER A 88 25.80 13.82 -27.51
N GLU A 89 25.71 14.30 -28.74
CA GLU A 89 26.60 15.32 -29.30
C GLU A 89 25.72 16.33 -30.05
N PRO A 90 25.51 17.56 -29.54
CA PRO A 90 24.90 18.61 -30.34
C PRO A 90 25.90 19.00 -31.43
N ARG A 91 25.81 18.38 -32.61
CA ARG A 91 26.53 18.86 -33.79
C ARG A 91 25.87 20.16 -34.22
N ALA A 92 26.49 21.29 -33.86
CA ALA A 92 26.13 22.60 -34.36
C ALA A 92 26.31 22.61 -35.88
N ASP A 93 25.20 22.52 -36.62
CA ASP A 93 25.18 22.82 -38.04
C ASP A 93 25.41 24.33 -38.18
N THR A 94 26.62 24.66 -38.60
CA THR A 94 27.00 26.00 -39.04
C THR A 94 26.54 26.11 -40.49
N ASP A 95 25.48 26.88 -40.75
CA ASP A 95 25.34 27.49 -42.07
C ASP A 95 24.50 28.77 -42.04
N SER A 96 24.87 29.64 -42.99
CA SER A 96 24.79 31.09 -42.98
C SER A 96 23.43 31.69 -43.35
N THR A 97 23.16 32.87 -42.77
CA THR A 97 22.48 34.05 -43.34
C THR A 97 21.15 33.88 -44.09
N THR A 98 20.07 34.45 -43.55
CA THR A 98 19.32 35.56 -44.18
C THR A 98 18.33 36.18 -43.18
N ALA A 99 18.29 37.51 -43.21
CA ALA A 99 17.55 38.39 -42.32
C ALA A 99 16.03 38.41 -42.54
N ALA A 100 15.36 38.99 -41.53
CA ALA A 100 14.03 39.61 -41.51
C ALA A 100 12.78 38.71 -41.33
N LYS A 101 12.23 38.72 -40.11
CA LYS A 101 11.02 39.49 -39.72
C LYS A 101 10.57 39.03 -38.31
N PRO A 102 10.11 39.93 -37.40
CA PRO A 102 9.79 39.55 -36.04
C PRO A 102 8.41 38.89 -36.02
N ALA A 103 8.39 37.57 -35.81
CA ALA A 103 7.20 36.85 -35.39
C ALA A 103 7.31 36.64 -33.87
N ALA A 104 6.49 37.39 -33.14
CA ALA A 104 6.25 37.21 -31.72
C ALA A 104 5.85 35.75 -31.46
N THR A 105 6.83 34.94 -31.09
CA THR A 105 6.59 33.68 -30.42
C THR A 105 6.87 33.98 -28.97
N SER A 106 5.82 33.90 -28.15
CA SER A 106 5.91 33.83 -26.71
C SER A 106 6.80 32.65 -26.34
N ALA A 107 8.11 32.88 -26.34
CA ALA A 107 9.07 32.07 -25.66
C ALA A 107 8.69 32.16 -24.18
N THR A 108 7.96 31.17 -23.67
CA THR A 108 8.05 30.88 -22.25
C THR A 108 9.52 30.56 -22.03
N ALA A 109 10.24 31.54 -21.50
CA ALA A 109 11.62 31.36 -21.07
C ALA A 109 11.69 30.05 -20.27
N PRO A 110 12.75 29.23 -20.42
CA PRO A 110 12.89 28.03 -19.61
C PRO A 110 12.79 28.46 -18.14
N LEU A 111 11.78 27.93 -17.42
CA LEU A 111 11.50 28.30 -16.03
C LEU A 111 12.81 28.40 -15.26
N SER A 112 13.00 29.51 -14.57
CA SER A 112 14.16 29.74 -13.72
C SER A 112 14.28 28.59 -12.73
N THR A 113 15.50 28.33 -12.22
CA THR A 113 15.73 27.29 -11.22
C THR A 113 14.83 27.48 -9.99
N ALA A 114 14.51 28.73 -9.64
CA ALA A 114 13.56 29.08 -8.59
C ALA A 114 12.13 28.60 -8.88
N GLU A 115 11.63 28.79 -10.10
CA GLU A 115 10.29 28.36 -10.51
C GLU A 115 10.19 26.83 -10.60
N ARG A 116 11.24 26.13 -11.08
CA ARG A 116 11.28 24.65 -11.07
C ARG A 116 11.29 24.09 -9.65
N ASN A 117 12.02 24.73 -8.73
CA ASN A 117 12.03 24.33 -7.32
C ASN A 117 10.66 24.57 -6.66
N ALA A 118 9.95 25.64 -7.03
CA ALA A 118 8.59 25.88 -6.55
C ALA A 118 7.59 24.85 -7.08
N ASP A 119 7.61 24.53 -8.38
CA ASP A 119 6.78 23.48 -8.99
C ASP A 119 7.08 22.09 -8.40
N PHE A 120 8.35 21.75 -8.17
CA PHE A 120 8.72 20.50 -7.50
C PHE A 120 8.16 20.41 -6.08
N ARG A 121 8.30 21.48 -5.28
CA ARG A 121 7.72 21.54 -3.92
C ARG A 121 6.20 21.41 -3.96
N GLN A 122 5.54 22.11 -4.89
CA GLN A 122 4.09 22.04 -5.06
C GLN A 122 3.63 20.61 -5.38
N ARG A 123 4.27 19.94 -6.34
CA ARG A 123 3.96 18.54 -6.67
C ARG A 123 4.23 17.58 -5.52
N ARG A 124 5.28 17.81 -4.74
CA ARG A 124 5.57 17.01 -3.53
C ARG A 124 4.48 17.15 -2.48
N MET A 125 4.01 18.38 -2.23
CA MET A 125 2.90 18.64 -1.30
C MET A 125 1.59 18.04 -1.80
N GLU A 126 1.25 18.22 -3.07
CA GLU A 126 0.04 17.63 -3.66
C GLU A 126 0.06 16.10 -3.63
N GLN A 127 1.23 15.48 -3.86
CA GLN A 127 1.36 14.03 -3.75
C GLN A 127 1.20 13.57 -2.29
N ALA A 128 1.83 14.28 -1.34
CA ALA A 128 1.69 13.96 0.08
C ALA A 128 0.22 14.10 0.55
N ASP A 129 -0.51 15.11 0.09
CA ASP A 129 -1.94 15.28 0.41
C ASP A 129 -2.80 14.18 -0.23
N LYS A 130 -2.50 13.78 -1.46
CA LYS A 130 -3.19 12.66 -2.12
C LYS A 130 -2.93 11.34 -1.40
N ASP A 131 -1.68 11.08 -1.04
CA ASP A 131 -1.28 9.87 -0.33
C ASP A 131 -1.91 9.82 1.06
N LYS A 132 -1.96 10.97 1.77
CA LYS A 132 -2.63 11.09 3.06
C LYS A 132 -4.13 10.84 2.94
N LYS A 133 -4.82 11.48 1.99
CA LYS A 133 -6.26 11.25 1.76
C LYS A 133 -6.55 9.79 1.43
N ALA A 134 -5.75 9.17 0.56
CA ALA A 134 -5.91 7.75 0.22
C ALA A 134 -5.67 6.82 1.44
N ALA A 135 -4.71 7.15 2.30
CA ALA A 135 -4.47 6.43 3.54
C ALA A 135 -5.63 6.57 4.53
N ASP A 136 -6.14 7.79 4.71
CA ASP A 136 -7.26 8.10 5.60
C ASP A 136 -8.55 7.42 5.11
N GLU A 137 -8.85 7.44 3.81
CA GLU A 137 -9.99 6.75 3.20
C GLU A 137 -9.91 5.23 3.38
N LYS A 138 -8.71 4.66 3.20
CA LYS A 138 -8.48 3.22 3.42
C LYS A 138 -8.66 2.84 4.89
N ALA A 139 -8.16 3.66 5.81
CA ALA A 139 -8.34 3.45 7.25
C ALA A 139 -9.83 3.54 7.64
N ALA A 140 -10.53 4.58 7.17
CA ALA A 140 -11.96 4.75 7.42
C ALA A 140 -12.80 3.59 6.86
N ALA A 141 -12.46 3.08 5.68
CA ALA A 141 -13.11 1.91 5.09
C ALA A 141 -12.88 0.65 5.94
N ALA A 142 -11.65 0.42 6.39
CA ALA A 142 -11.32 -0.70 7.28
C ALA A 142 -12.07 -0.61 8.62
N ASP A 143 -12.13 0.58 9.22
CA ASP A 143 -12.87 0.82 10.45
C ASP A 143 -14.36 0.61 10.27
N LYS A 144 -14.95 1.09 9.16
CA LYS A 144 -16.36 0.82 8.83
C LYS A 144 -16.62 -0.69 8.75
N MET A 145 -15.78 -1.44 8.05
CA MET A 145 -15.91 -2.89 7.94
C MET A 145 -15.81 -3.58 9.31
N ALA A 146 -14.84 -3.20 10.14
CA ALA A 146 -14.65 -3.77 11.47
C ALA A 146 -15.82 -3.45 12.42
N ASN A 147 -16.31 -2.21 12.39
CA ASN A 147 -17.50 -1.78 13.13
C ASN A 147 -18.74 -2.59 12.71
N CYS A 148 -18.93 -2.78 11.41
CA CYS A 148 -20.04 -3.56 10.87
C CYS A 148 -19.96 -5.05 11.24
N ALA A 149 -18.77 -5.64 11.23
CA ALA A 149 -18.57 -7.00 11.70
C ALA A 149 -18.92 -7.15 13.20
N ARG A 150 -18.50 -6.19 14.03
CA ARG A 150 -18.86 -6.14 15.45
C ARG A 150 -20.36 -5.97 15.67
N ALA A 151 -21.01 -5.06 14.95
CA ALA A 151 -22.46 -4.84 15.05
C ALA A 151 -23.26 -6.11 14.71
N ARG A 152 -22.86 -6.83 13.64
CA ARG A 152 -23.49 -8.12 13.27
C ARG A 152 -23.27 -9.23 14.29
N ALA A 153 -22.09 -9.28 14.92
CA ALA A 153 -21.81 -10.25 15.98
C ALA A 153 -22.60 -9.95 17.26
N TYR A 154 -22.72 -8.68 17.61
CA TYR A 154 -23.55 -8.22 18.73
C TYR A 154 -25.03 -8.51 18.50
N GLN A 155 -25.55 -8.24 17.29
CA GLN A 155 -26.92 -8.60 16.93
C GLN A 155 -27.22 -10.08 17.16
N ARG A 156 -26.35 -10.97 16.65
CA ARG A 156 -26.49 -12.42 16.85
C ARG A 156 -26.51 -12.79 18.34
N SER A 157 -25.63 -12.18 19.14
CA SER A 157 -25.59 -12.43 20.59
C SER A 157 -26.89 -12.02 21.29
N LEU A 158 -27.52 -10.93 20.86
CA LEU A 158 -28.81 -10.49 21.40
C LEU A 158 -29.94 -11.43 20.99
N GLU A 159 -29.95 -11.87 19.72
CA GLU A 159 -30.95 -12.78 19.13
C GLU A 159 -30.85 -14.21 19.70
N ASP A 160 -29.62 -14.67 20.03
CA ASP A 160 -29.37 -15.95 20.69
C ASP A 160 -29.75 -15.95 22.19
N GLY A 161 -30.26 -14.82 22.71
CA GLY A 161 -30.71 -14.70 24.10
C GLY A 161 -29.58 -14.61 25.12
N MET A 162 -28.34 -14.32 24.71
CA MET A 162 -27.23 -14.23 25.65
C MET A 162 -27.47 -13.14 26.70
N ARG A 163 -27.09 -13.41 27.95
CA ARG A 163 -27.19 -12.44 29.06
C ARG A 163 -26.11 -11.37 28.92
N ILE A 164 -26.50 -10.16 28.56
CA ILE A 164 -25.59 -9.01 28.47
C ILE A 164 -25.76 -8.17 29.73
N ALA A 165 -24.65 -7.88 30.38
CA ALA A 165 -24.63 -6.98 31.52
C ALA A 165 -24.05 -5.63 31.11
N SER A 166 -24.74 -4.57 31.47
CA SER A 166 -24.30 -3.19 31.31
C SER A 166 -23.96 -2.61 32.68
N THR A 167 -23.17 -1.55 32.68
CA THR A 167 -22.93 -0.75 33.88
C THR A 167 -23.83 0.47 33.83
N ASP A 168 -24.55 0.73 34.91
CA ASP A 168 -25.39 1.92 35.03
C ASP A 168 -24.57 3.17 35.40
N LYS A 169 -25.24 4.30 35.59
CA LYS A 169 -24.59 5.57 35.95
C LYS A 169 -23.95 5.56 37.35
N ASN A 170 -24.36 4.63 38.21
CA ASN A 170 -23.88 4.47 39.57
C ASN A 170 -22.70 3.48 39.65
N GLY A 171 -22.33 2.86 38.53
CA GLY A 171 -21.28 1.85 38.48
C GLY A 171 -21.76 0.42 38.79
N GLU A 172 -23.07 0.21 38.96
CA GLU A 172 -23.64 -1.10 39.24
C GLU A 172 -23.83 -1.91 37.96
N ARG A 173 -23.54 -3.21 38.05
CA ARG A 173 -23.68 -4.13 36.91
C ARG A 173 -25.13 -4.62 36.82
N ILE A 174 -25.90 -4.02 35.92
CA ILE A 174 -27.28 -4.41 35.62
C ILE A 174 -27.31 -5.42 34.46
N THR A 175 -28.16 -6.44 34.57
CA THR A 175 -28.41 -7.35 33.44
C THR A 175 -29.55 -6.80 32.59
N MET A 176 -29.38 -6.83 31.27
CA MET A 176 -30.41 -6.41 30.32
C MET A 176 -31.65 -7.30 30.46
N ASN A 177 -32.82 -6.69 30.67
CA ASN A 177 -34.10 -7.39 30.68
C ASN A 177 -34.63 -7.60 29.25
N ASP A 178 -35.73 -8.32 29.09
CA ASP A 178 -36.24 -8.70 27.76
C ASP A 178 -36.75 -7.50 26.96
N ASP A 179 -37.43 -6.55 27.60
CA ASP A 179 -37.88 -5.31 26.94
C ASP A 179 -36.70 -4.49 26.41
N GLN A 180 -35.64 -4.35 27.22
CA GLN A 180 -34.41 -3.66 26.83
C GLN A 180 -33.70 -4.39 25.69
N ARG A 181 -33.69 -5.73 25.72
CA ARG A 181 -33.12 -6.54 24.64
C ARG A 181 -33.83 -6.29 23.31
N GLU A 182 -35.16 -6.23 23.30
CA GLU A 182 -35.90 -5.97 22.07
C GLU A 182 -35.64 -4.58 21.49
N VAL A 183 -35.55 -3.56 22.35
CA VAL A 183 -35.15 -2.20 21.95
C VAL A 183 -33.75 -2.21 21.36
N GLU A 184 -32.82 -2.91 22.00
CA GLU A 184 -31.43 -2.98 21.56
C GLU A 184 -31.26 -3.76 20.25
N ILE A 185 -32.03 -4.84 20.04
CA ILE A 185 -32.09 -5.56 18.76
C ILE A 185 -32.57 -4.61 17.66
N ARG A 186 -33.62 -3.83 17.92
CA ARG A 186 -34.15 -2.85 16.95
C ARG A 186 -33.12 -1.78 16.60
N ASN A 187 -32.39 -1.27 17.58
CA ASN A 187 -31.34 -0.29 17.38
C ASN A 187 -30.16 -0.89 16.59
N THR A 188 -29.71 -2.07 16.99
CA THR A 188 -28.61 -2.78 16.32
C THR A 188 -28.97 -3.12 14.88
N ARG A 189 -30.21 -3.51 14.59
CA ARG A 189 -30.68 -3.76 13.21
C ARG A 189 -30.56 -2.52 12.31
N LYS A 190 -30.78 -1.31 12.84
CA LYS A 190 -30.57 -0.05 12.08
C LYS A 190 -29.08 0.14 11.76
N VAL A 191 -28.20 -0.04 12.74
CA VAL A 191 -26.75 0.04 12.53
C VAL A 191 -26.29 -0.98 11.49
N VAL A 192 -26.79 -2.21 11.57
CA VAL A 192 -26.47 -3.28 10.61
C VAL A 192 -27.08 -3.01 9.22
N SER A 193 -28.23 -2.32 9.12
CA SER A 193 -28.78 -1.92 7.82
C SER A 193 -27.94 -0.84 7.13
N ASP A 194 -27.25 0.01 7.89
CA ASP A 194 -26.33 1.03 7.37
C ASP A 194 -24.99 0.44 6.92
N CYS A 195 -24.73 -0.84 7.26
CA CYS A 195 -23.54 -1.59 6.88
C CYS A 195 -23.57 -2.20 5.48
N ARG A 196 -24.27 -1.55 4.54
CA ARG A 196 -24.23 -1.88 3.11
C ARG A 196 -22.94 -1.38 2.46
#